data_AF-A0A3M1XA16-F1
#
_entry.id   AF-A0A3M1XA16-F1
#
_cell.length_a   1.000
_cell.length_b   1.000
_cell.length_c   1.000
_cell.angle_alpha   90.00
_cell.angle_beta   90.00
_cell.angle_gamma   90.00
#
_symmetry.space_group_name_H-M   'P 1'
#
loop_
_entity.id
_entity.type
_entity.pdbx_description
1 polymer ?
#
loop_
_entity_poly.entity_id
_entity_poly.type
_entity_poly.pdbx_seq_one_letter_code
_entity_poly.pdbx_strand_id
1 'polypeptide(L)' 'MPRAIWNGVVLAESDRTIVVEGNHYFPPDSIHREYFV' A
#
# COMPACT_ATOMS: atom_id res chain seq x y z
N MET A 1 -4.63 -0.68 10.23
CA MET A 1 -3.70 -0.68 9.10
C MET A 1 -4.27 -1.32 7.84
N PRO A 2 -4.73 -0.51 6.88
CA PRO A 2 -4.87 -0.90 5.47
C PRO A 2 -3.62 -1.61 4.94
N ARG A 3 -3.82 -2.64 4.11
CA ARG A 3 -2.75 -3.39 3.45
C ARG A 3 -3.10 -3.64 1.99
N ALA A 4 -2.13 -3.45 1.10
CA ALA A 4 -2.19 -3.92 -0.28
C ALA A 4 -1.48 -5.26 -0.37
N ILE A 5 -2.23 -6.33 -0.68
CA ILE A 5 -1.71 -7.70 -0.72
C ILE A 5 -1.90 -8.26 -2.13
N TRP A 6 -0.84 -8.81 -2.70
CA TRP A 6 -0.86 -9.49 -4.00
C TRP A 6 -0.07 -10.79 -3.93
N ASN A 7 -0.65 -11.91 -4.38
CA ASN A 7 -0.03 -13.24 -4.33
C ASN A 7 0.55 -13.61 -2.95
N GLY A 8 -0.11 -13.20 -1.86
CA GLY A 8 0.34 -13.44 -0.49
C GLY A 8 1.46 -12.52 0.01
N VAL A 9 1.94 -11.59 -0.81
CA VAL A 9 2.97 -10.60 -0.47
C VAL A 9 2.32 -9.26 -0.13
N VAL A 10 2.79 -8.63 0.94
CA VAL A 10 2.40 -7.25 1.29
C VAL A 10 3.22 -6.29 0.43
N LEU A 11 2.55 -5.54 -0.44
CA LEU A 11 3.16 -4.52 -1.30
C LEU A 11 3.23 -3.15 -0.62
N ALA A 12 2.26 -2.87 0.25
CA ALA A 12 2.21 -1.65 1.05
C ALA A 12 1.37 -1.83 2.33
N GLU A 13 1.76 -1.16 3.41
CA GLU A 13 1.05 -1.14 4.68
C GLU A 13 1.24 0.20 5.39
N SER A 14 0.15 0.88 5.76
CA SER A 14 0.22 2.16 6.47
C SER A 14 -1.12 2.54 7.07
N ASP A 15 -1.09 3.18 8.24
CA ASP A 15 -2.27 3.86 8.79
C ASP A 15 -2.45 5.28 8.21
N ARG A 16 -1.48 5.79 7.45
CA ARG A 16 -1.48 7.13 6.82
C ARG A 16 -1.92 7.11 5.36
N THR A 17 -2.95 6.33 5.03
CA THR A 17 -3.51 6.31 3.67
C THR A 17 -4.50 7.46 3.45
N ILE A 18 -4.62 7.93 2.21
CA ILE A 18 -5.76 8.77 1.80
C ILE A 18 -6.78 7.92 1.06
N VAL A 19 -8.08 8.20 1.25
CA VAL A 19 -9.15 7.51 0.54
C VAL A 19 -9.69 8.41 -0.56
N VAL A 20 -9.64 7.94 -1.81
CA VAL A 20 -10.16 8.63 -2.99
C VAL A 20 -11.07 7.67 -3.73
N GLU A 21 -12.34 8.06 -3.91
CA GLU A 21 -13.36 7.23 -4.58
C GLU A 21 -13.48 5.81 -3.98
N GLY A 22 -13.34 5.69 -2.66
CA GLY A 22 -13.39 4.41 -1.94
C GLY A 22 -12.11 3.57 -1.99
N ASN A 23 -11.08 4.02 -2.72
CA ASN A 23 -9.79 3.33 -2.81
C ASN A 23 -8.76 3.95 -1.85
N HIS A 24 -7.93 3.11 -1.24
CA HIS A 24 -6.80 3.54 -0.41
C HIS A 24 -5.56 3.83 -1.25
N TYR A 25 -4.98 5.01 -1.08
CA TYR A 25 -3.69 5.41 -1.65
C TYR A 25 -2.66 5.46 -0.53
N PHE A 26 -1.58 4.71 -0.72
CA PHE A 26 -0.51 4.53 0.24
C PHE A 26 0.58 5.59 0.06
N PRO A 27 1.16 6.15 1.14
CA PRO A 27 2.27 7.09 1.00
C PRO A 27 3.52 6.36 0.48
N PRO A 28 4.41 7.06 -0.26
CA PRO A 28 5.54 6.41 -0.94
C PRO A 28 6.52 5.66 -0.03
N ASP A 29 6.62 6.06 1.23
CA ASP A 29 7.49 5.45 2.25
C ASP A 29 6.91 4.16 2.84
N SER A 30 5.63 3.86 2.57
CA SER A 30 4.98 2.60 2.96
C SER A 30 5.00 1.53 1.88
N ILE A 31 5.57 1.83 0.71
CA ILE A 31 5.69 0.90 -0.41
C ILE A 31 6.95 0.04 -0.25
N HIS A 32 6.79 -1.28 -0.31
CA HIS A 32 7.89 -2.23 -0.36
C HIS A 32 8.52 -2.23 -1.76
N ARG A 33 9.52 -1.36 -1.95
CA ARG A 33 10.12 -1.06 -3.27
C ARG A 33 10.81 -2.24 -3.94
N GLU A 34 11.19 -3.27 -3.20
CA GLU A 34 11.76 -4.52 -3.74
C GLU A 34 10.84 -5.23 -4.76
N TYR A 35 9.55 -4.91 -4.76
CA TYR A 35 8.55 -5.48 -5.68
C TYR A 35 8.20 -4.57 -6.88
N PHE A 36 8.86 -3.42 -7.03
CA PHE A 36 8.56 -2.42 -8.06
C PHE A 36 9.83 -2.09 -8.87
N VAL A 37 9.69 -1.99 -10.20
CA VAL A 37 10.76 -1.69 -11.16
C VAL A 37 10.84 -0.19 -11.45
#